data_AF-A0A355SIV0-F1
#
_entry.id   AF-A0A355SIV0-F1
#
_cell.length_a   1.000
_cell.length_b   1.000
_cell.length_c   1.000
_cell.angle_alpha   90.00
_cell.angle_beta   90.00
_cell.angle_gamma   90.00
#
_symmetry.space_group_name_H-M   'P 1'
#
loop_
_entity.id
_entity.type
_entity.pdbx_description
1 polymer ?
#
loop_
_entity_poly.entity_id
_entity_poly.type
_entity_poly.pdbx_seq_one_letter_code
_entity_poly.pdbx_strand_id
1 'polypeptide(L)'
;MDLFYIVIALIIFAVFAGLLVFLQKKQVSFTVRTLIALGLGIIFGSALQMAFGAEGSVTQGAARWFGIVGSGFTKSLQFLIVPLV
;
A
#
# COMPACT_ATOMS: atom_id res chain seq x y z
N MET A 1 11.78 19.70 2.89
CA MET A 1 12.16 18.51 3.70
C MET A 1 11.07 17.44 3.65
N ASP A 2 9.79 17.83 3.66
CA ASP A 2 8.65 16.90 3.55
C ASP A 2 8.65 15.99 2.31
N LEU A 3 9.02 16.52 1.14
CA LEU A 3 9.14 15.74 -0.10
C LEU A 3 10.14 14.58 0.02
N PHE A 4 11.25 14.78 0.76
CA PHE A 4 12.25 13.74 0.95
C PHE A 4 11.69 12.57 1.77
N TYR A 5 10.94 12.87 2.83
CA TYR A 5 10.27 11.86 3.65
C TYR A 5 9.15 11.12 2.89
N ILE A 6 8.40 11.81 2.03
CA ILE A 6 7.40 11.19 1.15
C ILE A 6 8.06 10.20 0.18
N VAL A 7 9.17 10.60 -0.46
CA VAL A 7 9.92 9.72 -1.38
C VAL A 7 10.45 8.49 -0.64
N ILE A 8 10.97 8.64 0.57
CA ILE A 8 11.39 7.51 1.41
C ILE A 8 10.23 6.57 1.71
N ALA A 9 9.07 7.10 2.11
CA ALA A 9 7.88 6.30 2.38
C ALA A 9 7.42 5.51 1.13
N LEU A 10 7.49 6.13 -0.05
CA LEU A 10 7.22 5.50 -1.35
C LEU A 10 8.21 4.38 -1.67
N ILE A 11 9.51 4.59 -1.42
CA ILE A 11 10.53 3.55 -1.62
C ILE A 11 10.26 2.36 -0.70
N ILE A 12 9.96 2.59 0.58
CA ILE A 12 9.62 1.53 1.53
C ILE A 12 8.38 0.77 1.06
N PHE A 13 7.34 1.48 0.62
CA PHE A 13 6.14 0.87 0.07
C PHE A 13 6.44 0.01 -1.18
N ALA A 14 7.31 0.49 -2.07
CA ALA A 14 7.75 -0.27 -3.25
C ALA A 14 8.53 -1.54 -2.87
N VAL A 15 9.35 -1.49 -1.82
CA VAL A 15 10.03 -2.68 -1.27
C VAL A 15 9.02 -3.70 -0.74
N PHE A 16 7.99 -3.27 0.00
CA PHE A 16 6.92 -4.18 0.45
C PHE A 16 6.13 -4.79 -0.71
N ALA A 17 5.84 -4.00 -1.75
CA ALA A 17 5.23 -4.51 -2.97
C ALA A 17 6.13 -5.56 -3.65
N GLY A 18 7.45 -5.32 -3.73
CA GLY A 18 8.43 -6.28 -4.24
C GLY A 18 8.49 -7.57 -3.43
N LEU A 19 8.42 -7.48 -2.09
CA LEU A 19 8.35 -8.65 -1.21
C LEU A 19 7.10 -9.49 -1.50
N LEU A 20 5.95 -8.84 -1.69
CA LEU A 20 4.70 -9.53 -2.04
C LEU A 20 4.80 -10.23 -3.42
N VAL A 21 5.46 -9.61 -4.40
CA VAL A 21 5.74 -10.24 -5.71
C VAL A 21 6.66 -11.45 -5.55
N PHE A 22 7.65 -11.39 -4.65
CA PHE A 22 8.48 -12.55 -4.35
C PHE A 22 7.68 -13.69 -3.72
N LEU A 23 6.74 -13.39 -2.81
CA LEU A 23 5.81 -14.38 -2.24
C LEU A 23 4.90 -14.99 -3.31
N GLN A 24 4.52 -14.22 -4.33
CA GLN A 24 3.78 -14.75 -5.48
C GLN A 24 4.59 -15.79 -6.26
N LYS A 25 5.89 -15.55 -6.49
CA LYS A 25 6.76 -16.53 -7.18
C LYS A 25 6.87 -17.86 -6.44
N LYS A 26 6.72 -17.85 -5.11
CA LYS A 26 6.66 -19.06 -4.27
C LYS A 26 5.30 -19.76 -4.26
N GLN A 27 4.34 -19.36 -5.11
CA GLN A 27 2.99 -19.96 -5.19
C GLN A 27 2.24 -19.93 -3.84
N VAL A 28 2.54 -18.95 -2.99
CA VAL A 28 1.78 -18.74 -1.74
C VAL A 28 0.35 -18.34 -2.08
N SER A 29 -0.62 -18.91 -1.35
CA SER A 29 -2.04 -18.64 -1.58
C SER A 29 -2.33 -17.14 -1.52
N PHE A 30 -3.24 -16.69 -2.39
CA PHE A 30 -3.64 -15.29 -2.47
C PHE A 30 -4.10 -14.76 -1.11
N THR A 31 -4.87 -15.56 -0.36
CA THR A 31 -5.34 -15.23 0.99
C THR A 31 -4.20 -14.89 1.93
N VAL A 32 -3.17 -15.73 2.03
CA VAL A 32 -2.03 -15.50 2.93
C VAL A 32 -1.24 -14.26 2.51
N ARG A 33 -1.04 -14.06 1.20
CA ARG A 33 -0.34 -12.88 0.68
C ARG A 33 -1.09 -11.59 1.00
N THR A 34 -2.40 -11.57 0.82
CA THR A 34 -3.25 -10.41 1.14
C THR A 34 -3.29 -10.12 2.64
N LEU A 35 -3.27 -11.16 3.48
CA LEU A 35 -3.25 -11.02 4.94
C LEU A 35 -1.92 -10.45 5.44
N ILE A 36 -0.80 -10.88 4.85
CA ILE A 36 0.53 -10.30 5.11
C ILE A 36 0.59 -8.84 4.64
N ALA A 37 0.07 -8.54 3.45
CA ALA A 37 0.00 -7.17 2.94
C ALA A 37 -0.80 -6.25 3.87
N LEU A 38 -1.93 -6.73 4.39
CA LEU A 38 -2.75 -5.99 5.34
C LEU A 38 -2.00 -5.73 6.66
N GLY A 39 -1.38 -6.77 7.23
CA GLY A 39 -0.60 -6.63 8.47
C GLY A 39 0.56 -5.64 8.32
N LEU A 40 1.34 -5.76 7.24
CA LEU A 40 2.43 -4.82 6.92
C LEU A 40 1.91 -3.40 6.71
N GLY A 41 0.80 -3.24 6.00
CA GLY A 41 0.17 -1.95 5.74
C GLY A 41 -0.30 -1.25 7.00
N ILE A 42 -0.91 -1.98 7.95
CA ILE A 42 -1.34 -1.43 9.24
C ILE A 42 -0.12 -0.96 10.04
N ILE A 43 0.88 -1.83 10.22
CA ILE A 43 2.09 -1.49 10.99
C ILE A 43 2.78 -0.25 10.40
N PHE A 44 2.94 -0.22 9.07
CA PHE A 44 3.57 0.89 8.38
C PHE A 44 2.75 2.18 8.45
N GLY A 45 1.43 2.10 8.23
CA GLY A 45 0.54 3.26 8.31
C GLY A 45 0.46 3.87 9.70
N SER A 46 0.43 3.03 10.74
CA SER A 46 0.47 3.46 12.14
C SER A 46 1.82 4.12 12.48
N ALA A 47 2.94 3.54 12.03
CA ALA A 47 4.26 4.13 12.23
C ALA A 47 4.39 5.51 11.56
N LEU A 48 3.83 5.66 10.34
CA LEU A 48 3.78 6.94 9.63
C LEU A 48 2.97 7.99 10.37
N GLN A 49 1.77 7.65 10.84
CA GLN A 49 0.92 8.56 11.63
C GLN A 49 1.58 8.98 12.94
N MET A 50 2.30 8.06 13.61
CA MET A 50 2.97 8.37 14.88
C MET A 50 4.22 9.24 14.68
N ALA A 51 4.95 9.08 13.57
CA ALA A 51 6.16 9.84 13.28
C ALA A 51 5.89 11.26 12.74
N PHE A 52 4.87 11.43 11.89
CA PHE A 52 4.60 12.69 11.18
C PHE A 52 3.27 13.36 11.55
N GLY A 53 2.45 12.73 12.40
CA GLY A 53 1.11 13.20 12.76
C GLY A 53 0.08 12.92 11.66
N ALA A 54 -1.19 12.83 12.05
CA ALA A 54 -2.30 12.59 11.12
C ALA A 54 -2.53 13.76 10.13
N GLU A 55 -2.21 14.98 10.54
CA GLU A 55 -2.33 16.20 9.71
C GLU A 55 -1.02 16.62 9.03
N GLY A 56 0.05 15.83 9.17
CA GLY A 56 1.33 16.12 8.55
C GLY A 56 1.24 16.12 7.02
N SER A 57 1.90 17.10 6.38
CA SER A 57 2.06 17.21 4.92
C SER A 57 2.63 15.93 4.30
N VAL A 58 3.53 15.25 5.04
CA VAL A 58 4.14 13.96 4.66
C VAL A 58 3.11 12.83 4.67
N THR A 59 2.30 12.72 5.73
CA THR A 59 1.28 11.66 5.86
C THR A 59 0.21 11.79 4.77
N GLN A 60 -0.29 13.02 4.52
CA GLN A 60 -1.24 13.26 3.42
C GLN A 60 -0.63 12.99 2.04
N GLY A 61 0.62 13.40 1.83
CA GLY A 61 1.34 13.14 0.58
C GLY A 61 1.48 11.65 0.32
N ALA A 62 2.00 10.90 1.29
CA ALA A 62 2.15 9.45 1.21
C ALA A 62 0.80 8.73 1.03
N ALA A 63 -0.24 9.15 1.78
CA ALA A 63 -1.59 8.58 1.67
C ALA A 63 -2.19 8.77 0.27
N ARG A 64 -1.99 9.94 -0.37
CA ARG A 64 -2.39 10.16 -1.77
C ARG A 64 -1.73 9.16 -2.71
N TRP A 65 -0.42 8.95 -2.57
CA TRP A 65 0.32 8.02 -3.43
C TRP A 65 -0.10 6.56 -3.21
N PHE A 66 -0.25 6.12 -1.95
CA PHE A 66 -0.74 4.76 -1.65
C PHE A 66 -2.18 4.55 -2.13
N GLY A 67 -3.01 5.59 -2.04
CA GLY A 67 -4.39 5.58 -2.52
C GLY A 67 -4.51 5.35 -4.03
N ILE A 68 -3.55 5.80 -4.85
CA ILE A 68 -3.54 5.53 -6.30
C ILE A 68 -3.42 4.03 -6.56
N VAL A 69 -2.53 3.33 -5.84
CA VAL A 69 -2.34 1.88 -5.98
C VAL A 69 -3.58 1.11 -5.53
N GLY A 70 -4.15 1.48 -4.37
CA GLY A 70 -5.36 0.85 -3.84
C GLY A 70 -6.58 1.06 -4.75
N SER A 71 -6.80 2.30 -5.21
CA SER A 71 -7.91 2.62 -6.11
C SER A 71 -7.74 2.01 -7.50
N GLY A 72 -6.51 1.86 -8.00
CA GLY A 72 -6.24 1.13 -9.23
C GLY A 72 -6.65 -0.35 -9.12
N PHE A 73 -6.35 -0.99 -7.99
CA PHE A 73 -6.77 -2.37 -7.73
C PHE A 73 -8.29 -2.50 -7.65
N THR A 74 -8.97 -1.66 -6.85
CA THR A 74 -10.43 -1.76 -6.70
C THR A 74 -11.16 -1.47 -8.00
N LYS A 75 -10.69 -0.52 -8.82
CA LYS A 75 -11.25 -0.27 -10.15
C LYS A 75 -11.08 -1.46 -11.09
N SER A 76 -9.92 -2.12 -11.05
CA SER A 76 -9.67 -3.33 -11.84
C SER A 76 -10.61 -4.47 -11.42
N LEU A 77 -10.86 -4.62 -10.11
CA LEU A 77 -11.82 -5.57 -9.59
C LEU A 77 -13.26 -5.19 -9.98
N GLN A 78 -13.62 -3.91 -9.90
CA GLN A 78 -14.93 -3.40 -10.27
C GLN A 78 -15.23 -3.65 -11.75
N PHE A 79 -14.25 -3.50 -12.64
CA PHE A 79 -14.40 -3.79 -14.06
C PHE A 79 -14.79 -5.26 -14.32
N LEU A 80 -14.29 -6.21 -13.51
CA LEU A 80 -14.69 -7.62 -13.60
C LEU A 80 -16.09 -7.87 -13.02
N ILE A 81 -16.42 -7.21 -11.91
CA ILE A 81 -17.67 -7.48 -11.16
C ILE A 81 -18.89 -6.82 -11.80
N VAL A 82 -18.80 -5.56 -12.24
CA VAL A 82 -19.95 -4.80 -12.79
C VAL A 82 -20.64 -5.50 -13.96
N PRO A 83 -19.95 -6.07 -14.97
CA PRO A 83 -20.61 -6.79 -16.06
C PRO A 83 -21.10 -8.19 -15.66
N LEU A 84 -20.69 -8.71 -14.51
CA LEU A 84 -21.05 -10.05 -14.04
C LEU A 84 -22.36 -10.05 -13.20
N VAL A 85 -22.72 -8.89 -12.64
CA VAL A 85 -24.01 -8.65 -11.95
C VAL A 85 -25.09 -8.40 -12.98
#